data_AF-A0A7G8P7E0-F1
#
_entry.id   AF-A0A7G8P7E0-F1
#
_cell.length_a   1.000
_cell.length_b   1.000
_cell.length_c   1.000
_cell.angle_alpha   90.00
_cell.angle_beta   90.00
_cell.angle_gamma   90.00
#
_symmetry.space_group_name_H-M   'P 1'
#
loop_
_entity.id
_entity.type
_entity.pdbx_description
1 polymer ?
#
loop_
_entity_poly.entity_id
_entity_poly.type
_entity_poly.pdbx_seq_one_letter_code
_entity_poly.pdbx_strand_id
1 'polypeptide(L)'
;MNDTLPRLRLTGRRAPSEHIDGAWWPTSKRLADELPALMAAVGDAMPHIAMVGYRRDGWIAPSSLTLDGAHPVELLEFVSSEPPTVILIGEDGHHLTLRVIDPDTDEGQAQRSLAEIPRRTADIAPAGGVHARSVHEVAKKLAEHEGRNDPARDAQILQWCEDAAVQFDEARIQTFVPILVEHIVNNRIHEEHHSATWSSRR
;
A
#
# COMPACT_ATOMS: atom_id res chain seq x y z
N MET A 1 -24.19 -0.22 -9.12
CA MET A 1 -24.00 -1.61 -9.59
C MET A 1 -22.50 -1.86 -9.49
N ASN A 2 -22.06 -2.46 -8.38
CA ASN A 2 -20.65 -2.78 -8.14
C ASN A 2 -20.26 -3.93 -9.07
N ASP A 3 -19.83 -3.59 -10.27
CA ASP A 3 -19.19 -4.56 -11.15
C ASP A 3 -17.83 -4.89 -10.54
N THR A 4 -17.79 -5.97 -9.77
CA THR A 4 -16.55 -6.53 -9.23
C THR A 4 -15.61 -6.77 -10.40
N LEU A 5 -14.59 -5.92 -10.57
CA LEU A 5 -13.47 -6.23 -11.44
C LEU A 5 -13.04 -7.67 -11.11
N PRO A 6 -13.10 -8.63 -12.05
CA PRO A 6 -12.75 -10.03 -11.79
C PRO A 6 -11.29 -10.17 -11.31
N ARG A 7 -10.50 -9.13 -11.58
CA ARG A 7 -9.09 -8.95 -11.27
C ARG A 7 -8.82 -8.19 -9.96
N LEU A 8 -9.84 -7.81 -9.19
CA LEU A 8 -9.67 -7.14 -7.89
C LEU A 8 -10.38 -7.94 -6.80
N ARG A 9 -9.69 -8.12 -5.67
CA ARG A 9 -10.30 -8.71 -4.48
C ARG A 9 -9.87 -7.95 -3.24
N LEU A 10 -10.86 -7.41 -2.55
CA LEU A 10 -10.68 -6.66 -1.31
C LEU A 10 -11.07 -7.52 -0.11
N THR A 11 -10.35 -7.31 0.98
CA THR A 11 -10.54 -8.01 2.25
C THR A 11 -11.73 -7.46 3.03
N GLY A 12 -12.12 -6.20 2.82
CA GLY A 12 -13.07 -5.47 3.66
C GLY A 12 -12.35 -4.85 4.86
N ARG A 13 -13.02 -4.72 6.02
CA ARG A 13 -12.39 -4.14 7.23
C ARG A 13 -11.14 -4.92 7.65
N ARG A 14 -9.98 -4.28 7.53
CA ARG A 14 -8.65 -4.75 7.96
C ARG A 14 -8.62 -5.02 9.47
N ALA A 15 -8.00 -6.11 9.90
CA ALA A 15 -7.64 -6.27 11.32
C ALA A 15 -6.45 -5.35 11.64
N PRO A 16 -6.32 -4.77 12.84
CA PRO A 16 -5.24 -3.80 13.13
C PRO A 16 -3.81 -4.28 12.83
N SER A 17 -3.59 -5.60 12.81
CA SER A 17 -2.30 -6.23 12.50
C SER A 17 -2.05 -6.50 11.02
N GLU A 18 -3.04 -6.32 10.15
CA GLU A 18 -2.93 -6.56 8.72
C GLU A 18 -2.59 -5.26 8.00
N HIS A 19 -1.73 -5.35 7.00
CA HIS A 19 -1.24 -4.17 6.28
C HIS A 19 -1.59 -4.16 4.79
N ILE A 20 -2.38 -5.15 4.36
CA ILE A 20 -2.83 -5.34 2.99
C ILE A 20 -4.36 -5.41 2.99
N ASP A 21 -5.01 -4.58 2.17
CA ASP A 21 -6.46 -4.47 2.03
C ASP A 21 -7.02 -5.38 0.93
N GLY A 22 -6.15 -5.99 0.13
CA GLY A 22 -6.57 -6.90 -0.91
C GLY A 22 -5.47 -7.25 -1.90
N ALA A 23 -5.87 -7.83 -3.02
CA ALA A 23 -5.01 -8.08 -4.15
C ALA A 23 -5.65 -7.64 -5.47
N TRP A 24 -4.81 -7.26 -6.41
CA TRP A 24 -5.17 -6.78 -7.73
C TRP A 24 -4.29 -7.45 -8.79
N TRP A 25 -4.91 -7.89 -9.88
CA TRP A 25 -4.28 -8.55 -11.01
C TRP A 25 -4.41 -7.69 -12.29
N PRO A 26 -3.51 -6.72 -12.51
CA PRO A 26 -3.52 -5.88 -13.71
C PRO A 26 -3.46 -6.71 -15.00
N THR A 27 -3.91 -6.12 -16.11
CA THR A 27 -3.79 -6.73 -17.44
C THR A 27 -2.43 -6.49 -18.10
N SER A 28 -1.65 -5.52 -17.61
CA SER A 28 -0.37 -5.12 -18.16
C SER A 28 0.53 -4.43 -17.11
N LYS A 29 1.80 -4.19 -17.44
CA LYS A 29 2.73 -3.38 -16.63
C LYS A 29 2.62 -1.87 -16.92
N ARG A 30 1.60 -1.40 -17.65
CA ARG A 30 1.44 0.02 -17.99
C ARG A 30 0.48 0.68 -17.00
N LEU A 31 1.03 1.27 -15.95
CA LEU A 31 0.24 1.71 -14.81
C LEU A 31 -0.84 2.75 -15.19
N ALA A 32 -0.54 3.64 -16.13
CA ALA A 32 -1.50 4.64 -16.62
C ALA A 32 -2.73 4.04 -17.32
N ASP A 33 -2.60 2.86 -17.93
CA ASP A 33 -3.70 2.19 -18.64
C ASP A 33 -4.59 1.42 -17.65
N GLU A 34 -4.01 1.04 -16.50
CA GLU A 34 -4.61 0.15 -15.51
C GLU A 34 -5.31 0.91 -14.37
N LEU A 35 -4.73 2.02 -13.93
CA LEU A 35 -5.25 2.83 -12.82
C LEU A 35 -6.69 3.34 -13.01
N PRO A 36 -7.13 3.80 -14.20
CA PRO A 36 -8.50 4.29 -14.35
C PRO A 36 -9.55 3.25 -13.96
N ALA A 37 -9.37 1.98 -14.37
CA ALA A 37 -10.29 0.90 -14.04
C ALA A 37 -10.25 0.57 -12.54
N LEU A 38 -9.04 0.49 -11.96
CA LEU A 38 -8.85 0.24 -10.54
C LEU A 38 -9.51 1.33 -9.67
N MET A 39 -9.29 2.60 -10.01
CA MET A 39 -9.86 3.75 -9.31
C MET A 39 -11.39 3.77 -9.41
N ALA A 40 -11.95 3.48 -10.59
CA ALA A 40 -13.40 3.38 -10.76
C ALA A 40 -14.00 2.28 -9.86
N ALA A 41 -13.33 1.14 -9.71
CA ALA A 41 -13.82 0.02 -8.89
C ALA A 41 -13.79 0.29 -7.38
N VAL A 42 -12.93 1.20 -6.91
CA VAL A 42 -12.88 1.62 -5.50
C VAL A 42 -13.56 2.97 -5.26
N GLY A 43 -14.04 3.63 -6.31
CA GLY A 43 -14.50 5.02 -6.27
C GLY A 43 -15.63 5.31 -5.30
N ASP A 44 -16.53 4.33 -5.07
CA ASP A 44 -17.60 4.46 -4.06
C ASP A 44 -17.04 4.59 -2.63
N ALA A 45 -15.90 3.96 -2.35
CA ALA A 45 -15.23 4.00 -1.04
C ALA A 45 -14.12 5.06 -0.96
N MET A 46 -13.52 5.42 -2.10
CA MET A 46 -12.43 6.38 -2.21
C MET A 46 -12.64 7.28 -3.45
N PRO A 47 -13.54 8.27 -3.36
CA PRO A 47 -13.93 9.09 -4.53
C PRO A 47 -12.84 10.06 -4.99
N HIS A 48 -11.94 10.48 -4.11
CA HIS A 48 -10.92 11.50 -4.38
C HIS A 48 -9.52 10.98 -4.06
N ILE A 49 -8.93 10.24 -5.00
CA ILE A 49 -7.56 9.73 -4.88
C ILE A 49 -6.60 10.84 -5.28
N ALA A 50 -5.72 11.26 -4.37
CA ALA A 50 -4.70 12.28 -4.58
C ALA A 50 -3.39 11.71 -5.12
N MET A 51 -3.06 10.50 -4.68
CA MET A 51 -1.75 9.91 -4.89
C MET A 51 -1.85 8.39 -5.01
N VAL A 52 -0.97 7.81 -5.84
CA VAL A 52 -0.73 6.38 -5.90
C VAL A 52 0.74 6.10 -5.68
N GLY A 53 1.05 5.44 -4.57
CA GLY A 53 2.35 4.83 -4.34
C GLY A 53 2.40 3.46 -5.02
N TYR A 54 3.49 3.12 -5.70
CA TYR A 54 3.68 1.79 -6.24
C TYR A 54 5.12 1.33 -6.05
N ARG A 55 5.27 0.05 -5.77
CA ARG A 55 6.60 -0.51 -5.67
C ARG A 55 7.26 -0.60 -7.04
N ARG A 56 8.56 -0.35 -7.14
CA ARG A 56 9.33 -0.50 -8.37
C ARG A 56 9.50 -1.99 -8.73
N ASP A 57 8.58 -2.53 -9.54
CA ASP A 57 8.61 -3.92 -10.02
C ASP A 57 8.32 -4.07 -11.53
N GLY A 58 8.96 -3.22 -12.34
CA GLY A 58 8.87 -3.29 -13.81
C GLY A 58 7.68 -2.54 -14.40
N TRP A 59 7.01 -1.70 -13.61
CA TRP A 59 5.98 -0.78 -14.08
C TRP A 59 6.53 0.24 -15.08
N ILE A 60 5.72 0.53 -16.10
CA ILE A 60 5.87 1.68 -17.00
C ILE A 60 4.81 2.69 -16.55
N ALA A 61 5.25 3.76 -15.89
CA ALA A 61 4.38 4.79 -15.32
C ALA A 61 4.89 6.20 -15.64
N PRO A 62 3.99 7.16 -15.93
CA PRO A 62 4.34 8.58 -15.94
C PRO A 62 4.52 9.11 -14.50
N SER A 63 5.02 10.33 -14.34
CA SER A 63 5.13 10.99 -13.02
C SER A 63 3.79 11.49 -12.46
N SER A 64 2.75 11.53 -13.29
CA SER A 64 1.37 11.83 -12.87
C SER A 64 0.37 11.32 -13.89
N LEU A 65 -0.86 11.09 -13.43
CA LEU A 65 -2.00 10.68 -14.25
C LEU A 65 -3.12 11.70 -14.06
N THR A 66 -3.70 12.21 -15.14
CA THR A 66 -4.90 13.04 -15.08
C THR A 66 -6.03 12.26 -15.73
N LEU A 67 -7.09 11.99 -14.98
CA LEU A 67 -8.34 11.45 -15.53
C LEU A 67 -9.23 12.59 -15.98
N ASP A 68 -10.06 12.35 -17.00
CA ASP A 68 -10.95 13.38 -17.55
C ASP A 68 -11.83 14.01 -16.46
N GLY A 69 -11.68 15.33 -16.27
CA GLY A 69 -12.45 16.09 -15.28
C GLY A 69 -12.05 15.88 -13.81
N ALA A 70 -10.96 15.15 -13.53
CA ALA A 70 -10.46 14.90 -12.18
C ALA A 70 -9.20 15.72 -11.87
N HIS A 71 -8.87 15.82 -10.58
CA HIS A 71 -7.58 16.34 -10.13
C HIS A 71 -6.44 15.40 -10.56
N PRO A 72 -5.24 15.95 -10.87
CA PRO A 72 -4.08 15.12 -11.20
C PRO A 72 -3.71 14.21 -10.03
N VAL A 73 -3.59 12.92 -10.31
CA VAL A 73 -3.10 11.91 -9.37
C VAL A 73 -1.58 11.83 -9.50
N GLU A 74 -0.87 12.07 -8.40
CA GLU A 74 0.58 11.91 -8.37
C GLU A 74 0.95 10.43 -8.27
N LEU A 75 1.90 9.97 -9.09
CA LEU A 75 2.38 8.60 -9.06
C LEU A 75 3.79 8.60 -8.46
N LEU A 76 3.96 7.89 -7.35
CA LEU A 76 5.24 7.78 -6.64
C LEU A 76 5.73 6.35 -6.64
N GLU A 77 6.92 6.13 -7.21
CA GLU A 77 7.60 4.85 -7.05
C GLU A 77 8.30 4.76 -5.70
N PHE A 78 8.39 3.56 -5.16
CA PHE A 78 9.23 3.26 -4.01
C PHE A 78 9.89 1.89 -4.12
N VAL A 79 10.97 1.70 -3.36
CA VAL A 79 11.73 0.45 -3.25
C VAL A 79 11.50 -0.15 -1.87
N SER A 80 11.11 -1.43 -1.85
CA SER A 80 10.88 -2.22 -0.65
C SER A 80 11.07 -3.72 -0.95
N SER A 81 11.26 -4.54 0.09
CA SER A 81 11.52 -5.98 0.00
C SER A 81 10.27 -6.88 -0.07
N GLU A 82 9.07 -6.30 0.01
CA GLU A 82 7.77 -7.00 0.05
C GLU A 82 7.45 -7.80 -1.23
N PRO A 83 6.21 -8.27 -1.44
CA PRO A 83 5.69 -8.52 -2.77
C PRO A 83 5.35 -7.22 -3.54
N PRO A 84 5.09 -7.28 -4.86
CA PRO A 84 4.56 -6.15 -5.61
C PRO A 84 3.34 -5.53 -4.94
N THR A 85 3.32 -4.20 -4.78
CA THR A 85 2.27 -3.49 -4.03
C THR A 85 1.93 -2.16 -4.71
N VAL A 86 0.64 -1.81 -4.70
CA VAL A 86 0.10 -0.49 -5.06
C VAL A 86 -0.71 0.05 -3.89
N ILE A 87 -0.54 1.33 -3.57
CA ILE A 87 -1.19 2.03 -2.47
C ILE A 87 -1.95 3.22 -3.05
N LEU A 88 -3.29 3.16 -2.99
CA LEU A 88 -4.16 4.27 -3.35
C LEU A 88 -4.36 5.15 -2.13
N ILE A 89 -4.14 6.45 -2.25
CA ILE A 89 -4.26 7.41 -1.14
C ILE A 89 -5.26 8.51 -1.51
N GLY A 90 -6.28 8.66 -0.67
CA GLY A 90 -7.32 9.68 -0.78
C GLY A 90 -6.86 11.04 -0.26
N GLU A 91 -7.51 12.11 -0.71
CA GLU A 91 -7.32 13.48 -0.20
C GLU A 91 -7.64 13.61 1.30
N ASP A 92 -8.45 12.69 1.84
CA ASP A 92 -8.82 12.56 3.24
C ASP A 92 -7.83 11.71 4.07
N GLY A 93 -6.73 11.25 3.47
CA GLY A 93 -5.71 10.41 4.12
C GLY A 93 -6.13 8.94 4.26
N HIS A 94 -7.34 8.58 3.86
CA HIS A 94 -7.72 7.18 3.75
C HIS A 94 -6.90 6.50 2.65
N HIS A 95 -6.52 5.25 2.86
CA HIS A 95 -5.72 4.52 1.88
C HIS A 95 -6.10 3.05 1.75
N LEU A 96 -5.81 2.50 0.56
CA LEU A 96 -5.95 1.09 0.23
C LEU A 96 -4.61 0.55 -0.28
N THR A 97 -4.06 -0.43 0.42
CA THR A 97 -2.86 -1.15 0.05
C THR A 97 -3.23 -2.47 -0.62
N LEU A 98 -2.84 -2.66 -1.88
CA LEU A 98 -3.15 -3.84 -2.67
C LEU A 98 -1.88 -4.56 -3.07
N ARG A 99 -1.83 -5.86 -2.81
CA ARG A 99 -0.81 -6.73 -3.41
C ARG A 99 -1.08 -6.86 -4.91
N VAL A 100 -0.06 -6.71 -5.72
CA VAL A 100 -0.14 -6.91 -7.17
C VAL A 100 0.25 -8.33 -7.53
N ILE A 101 -0.58 -8.96 -8.34
CA ILE A 101 -0.28 -10.23 -9.03
C ILE A 101 0.29 -9.87 -10.40
N ASP A 102 1.40 -10.49 -10.78
CA ASP A 102 2.06 -10.16 -12.05
C ASP A 102 1.08 -10.39 -13.24
N PRO A 103 0.94 -9.45 -14.18
CA PRO A 103 0.06 -9.60 -15.33
C PRO A 103 0.35 -10.86 -16.16
N ASP A 104 1.60 -11.33 -16.19
CA ASP A 104 2.02 -12.53 -16.92
C ASP A 104 1.79 -13.83 -16.14
N THR A 105 1.22 -13.76 -14.93
CA THR A 105 0.83 -14.94 -14.14
C THR A 105 -0.27 -15.72 -14.86
N ASP A 106 -0.11 -17.05 -14.93
CA ASP A 106 -1.16 -17.96 -15.42
C ASP A 106 -2.51 -17.66 -14.75
N GLU A 107 -3.58 -17.61 -15.55
CA GLU A 107 -4.92 -17.22 -15.09
C GLU A 107 -5.41 -18.08 -13.92
N GLY A 108 -5.17 -19.39 -13.98
CA GLY A 108 -5.55 -20.30 -12.90
C GLY A 108 -4.78 -20.05 -11.61
N GLN A 109 -3.51 -19.64 -11.69
CA GLN A 109 -2.71 -19.24 -10.53
C GLN A 109 -3.09 -17.86 -10.00
N ALA A 110 -3.35 -16.89 -10.88
CA ALA A 110 -3.79 -15.56 -10.51
C ALA A 110 -5.13 -15.61 -9.78
N GLN A 111 -6.09 -16.39 -10.30
CA GLN A 111 -7.39 -16.56 -9.67
C GLN A 111 -7.30 -17.24 -8.30
N ARG A 112 -6.40 -18.22 -8.15
CA ARG A 112 -6.11 -18.83 -6.84
C ARG A 112 -5.54 -17.82 -5.85
N SER A 113 -4.58 -17.02 -6.30
CA SER A 113 -3.95 -15.96 -5.50
C SER A 113 -4.98 -14.90 -5.05
N LEU A 114 -5.90 -14.52 -5.95
CA LEU A 114 -7.03 -13.66 -5.58
C LEU A 114 -7.94 -14.36 -4.56
N ALA A 115 -8.26 -15.64 -4.77
CA ALA A 115 -9.16 -16.39 -3.89
C ALA A 115 -8.63 -16.57 -2.46
N GLU A 116 -7.31 -16.60 -2.27
CA GLU A 116 -6.65 -16.63 -0.95
C GLU A 116 -6.93 -15.38 -0.11
N ILE A 117 -7.24 -14.24 -0.75
CA ILE A 117 -7.61 -13.02 -0.04
C ILE A 117 -8.96 -13.26 0.67
N PRO A 118 -9.01 -13.19 2.01
CA PRO A 118 -10.26 -13.35 2.76
C PRO A 118 -11.29 -12.32 2.31
N ARG A 119 -12.58 -12.62 2.37
CA ARG A 119 -13.64 -11.60 2.25
C ARG A 119 -14.31 -11.42 3.60
N ARG A 120 -14.21 -10.23 4.19
CA ARG A 120 -14.94 -9.87 5.41
C ARG A 120 -16.20 -9.11 5.02
N THR A 121 -17.28 -9.38 5.76
CA THR A 121 -18.66 -8.98 5.45
C THR A 121 -19.00 -7.51 5.76
N ALA A 122 -18.01 -6.64 5.97
CA ALA A 122 -18.23 -5.21 6.15
C ALA A 122 -17.80 -4.43 4.91
N ASP A 123 -18.45 -3.28 4.68
CA ASP A 123 -18.11 -2.30 3.63
C ASP A 123 -16.60 -2.17 3.42
N ILE A 124 -16.21 -1.89 2.18
CA ILE A 124 -14.85 -1.48 1.82
C ILE A 124 -14.55 -0.24 2.65
N ALA A 125 -13.83 -0.42 3.75
CA ALA A 125 -13.42 0.65 4.64
C ALA A 125 -11.92 0.80 4.47
N PRO A 126 -11.44 1.82 3.72
CA PRO A 126 -10.02 2.10 3.63
C PRO A 126 -9.44 2.35 5.03
N ALA A 127 -8.14 2.11 5.20
CA ALA A 127 -7.45 2.39 6.44
C ALA A 127 -7.66 3.88 6.83
N GLY A 128 -7.91 4.13 8.13
CA GLY A 128 -8.58 5.35 8.63
C GLY A 128 -7.96 6.70 8.25
N GLY A 129 -8.79 7.76 8.22
CA GLY A 129 -8.44 9.13 7.77
C GLY A 129 -7.67 10.00 8.77
N VAL A 130 -7.02 9.41 9.78
CA VAL A 130 -6.02 10.11 10.61
C VAL A 130 -4.70 9.37 10.45
N HIS A 131 -3.90 9.82 9.49
CA HIS A 131 -2.53 9.35 9.32
C HIS A 131 -1.56 10.19 10.16
N ALA A 132 -0.38 9.62 10.42
CA ALA A 132 0.72 10.36 11.03
C ALA A 132 1.08 11.57 10.17
N ARG A 133 1.32 12.72 10.79
CA ARG A 133 1.59 13.99 10.09
C ARG A 133 3.08 14.21 9.84
N SER A 134 3.94 13.33 10.34
CA SER A 134 5.38 13.39 10.17
C SER A 134 6.03 12.01 10.27
N VAL A 135 7.24 11.89 9.73
CA VAL A 135 8.12 10.71 9.86
C VAL A 135 8.36 10.34 11.33
N HIS A 136 8.49 11.33 12.21
CA HIS A 136 8.69 11.10 13.64
C HIS A 136 7.44 10.52 14.31
N GLU A 137 6.24 10.98 13.93
CA GLU A 137 4.99 10.39 14.40
C GLU A 137 4.82 8.94 13.91
N VAL A 138 5.22 8.65 12.66
CA VAL A 138 5.26 7.28 12.13
C VAL A 138 6.19 6.41 12.97
N ALA A 139 7.43 6.85 13.17
CA ALA A 139 8.42 6.10 13.93
C ALA A 139 7.95 5.79 15.36
N LYS A 140 7.38 6.80 16.03
CA LYS A 140 6.80 6.64 17.37
C LYS A 140 5.66 5.63 17.37
N LYS A 141 4.72 5.74 16.43
CA LYS A 141 3.58 4.81 16.30
C LYS A 141 4.05 3.38 16.09
N LEU A 142 5.04 3.16 15.22
CA LEU A 142 5.59 1.83 14.94
C LEU A 142 6.35 1.25 16.15
N ALA A 143 7.12 2.07 16.86
CA ALA A 143 7.80 1.66 18.09
C ALA A 143 6.81 1.26 19.19
N GLU A 144 5.74 2.05 19.39
CA GLU A 144 4.65 1.75 20.33
C GLU A 144 3.94 0.44 19.98
N HIS A 145 3.69 0.19 18.68
CA HIS A 145 3.11 -1.07 18.21
C HIS A 145 4.04 -2.27 18.39
N GLU A 146 5.36 -2.10 18.26
CA GLU A 146 6.32 -3.18 18.48
C GLU A 146 6.41 -3.57 19.96
N GLY A 147 6.14 -2.63 20.88
CA GLY A 147 5.96 -2.88 22.31
C GLY A 147 7.21 -3.38 23.05
N ARG A 148 8.40 -3.31 22.42
CA ARG A 148 9.65 -3.80 23.00
C ARG A 148 10.20 -2.92 24.12
N ASN A 149 9.82 -1.64 24.14
CA ASN A 149 10.35 -0.62 25.07
C ASN A 149 11.89 -0.60 25.07
N ASP A 150 12.50 -0.64 23.88
CA ASP A 150 13.94 -0.67 23.69
C ASP A 150 14.39 0.59 22.92
N PRO A 151 15.06 1.55 23.58
CA PRO A 151 15.50 2.79 22.93
C PRO A 151 16.40 2.58 21.69
N ALA A 152 17.18 1.49 21.66
CA ALA A 152 18.03 1.20 20.49
C ALA A 152 17.18 0.77 19.29
N ARG A 153 16.10 0.02 19.55
CA ARG A 153 15.13 -0.38 18.53
C ARG A 153 14.28 0.80 18.07
N ASP A 154 13.84 1.65 18.98
CA ASP A 154 13.07 2.86 18.64
C ASP A 154 13.91 3.79 17.73
N ALA A 155 15.19 3.98 18.05
CA ALA A 155 16.12 4.74 17.21
C ALA A 155 16.35 4.08 15.84
N GLN A 156 16.39 2.75 15.80
CA GLN A 156 16.50 2.00 14.53
C GLN A 156 15.26 2.18 13.66
N ILE A 157 14.06 2.12 14.24
CA ILE A 157 12.80 2.37 13.52
C ILE A 157 12.76 3.80 12.98
N LEU A 158 13.18 4.79 13.79
CA LEU A 158 13.27 6.17 13.33
C LEU A 158 14.21 6.30 12.12
N GLN A 159 15.41 5.72 12.19
CA GLN A 159 16.35 5.73 11.07
C GLN A 159 15.74 5.11 9.80
N TRP A 160 15.00 4.01 9.93
CA TRP A 160 14.32 3.42 8.78
C TRP A 160 13.22 4.30 8.21
N CYS A 161 12.50 5.03 9.07
CA CYS A 161 11.48 5.98 8.62
C CYS A 161 12.13 7.15 7.86
N GLU A 162 13.27 7.66 8.33
CA GLU A 162 14.03 8.71 7.65
C GLU A 162 14.59 8.22 6.31
N ASP A 163 15.22 7.05 6.27
CA ASP A 163 15.74 6.43 5.04
C ASP A 163 14.63 6.19 4.01
N ALA A 164 13.43 5.78 4.47
CA ALA A 164 12.28 5.60 3.60
C ALA A 164 11.73 6.94 3.08
N ALA A 165 11.74 7.98 3.90
CA ALA A 165 11.26 9.31 3.51
C ALA A 165 12.11 9.94 2.40
N VAL A 166 13.43 9.68 2.38
CA VAL A 166 14.36 10.14 1.32
C VAL A 166 13.91 9.69 -0.07
N GLN A 167 13.18 8.56 -0.19
CA GLN A 167 12.64 8.11 -1.48
C GLN A 167 11.60 9.08 -2.08
N PHE A 168 11.05 9.98 -1.27
CA PHE A 168 9.95 10.89 -1.63
C PHE A 168 10.33 12.38 -1.53
N ASP A 169 11.61 12.71 -1.50
CA ASP A 169 12.08 14.11 -1.45
C ASP A 169 11.57 14.94 -2.64
N GLU A 170 11.41 14.31 -3.80
CA GLU A 170 10.92 14.94 -5.04
C GLU A 170 9.39 14.91 -5.17
N ALA A 171 8.67 14.30 -4.21
CA ALA A 171 7.21 14.23 -4.25
C ALA A 171 6.59 15.64 -4.13
N ARG A 172 5.65 15.97 -5.00
CA ARG A 172 4.96 17.26 -4.98
C ARG A 172 3.96 17.33 -3.81
N ILE A 173 3.28 16.23 -3.51
CA ILE A 173 2.32 16.14 -2.41
C ILE A 173 2.99 15.50 -1.19
N GLN A 174 3.59 16.33 -0.33
CA GLN A 174 4.28 15.85 0.87
C GLN A 174 3.34 15.39 1.99
N THR A 175 2.08 15.83 1.98
CA THR A 175 1.09 15.56 3.04
C THR A 175 0.87 14.07 3.32
N PHE A 176 1.02 13.21 2.30
CA PHE A 176 0.71 11.78 2.40
C PHE A 176 1.94 10.87 2.43
N VAL A 177 3.15 11.43 2.29
CA VAL A 177 4.41 10.68 2.41
C VAL A 177 4.49 9.84 3.69
N PRO A 178 4.03 10.31 4.87
CA PRO A 178 4.02 9.47 6.07
C PRO A 178 3.27 8.14 5.93
N ILE A 179 2.23 8.06 5.07
CA ILE A 179 1.50 6.79 4.82
C ILE A 179 2.39 5.79 4.09
N LEU A 180 3.14 6.24 3.08
CA LEU A 180 4.08 5.40 2.34
C LEU A 180 5.26 4.96 3.21
N VAL A 181 5.79 5.88 4.02
CA VAL A 181 6.86 5.58 4.99
C VAL A 181 6.39 4.55 6.02
N GLU A 182 5.19 4.74 6.59
CA GLU A 182 4.61 3.78 7.52
C GLU A 182 4.50 2.39 6.88
N HIS A 183 3.97 2.31 5.65
CA HIS A 183 3.85 1.05 4.92
C HIS A 183 5.20 0.35 4.74
N ILE A 184 6.21 1.05 4.22
CA ILE A 184 7.54 0.49 3.94
C ILE A 184 8.19 -0.06 5.22
N VAL A 185 8.21 0.75 6.29
CA VAL A 185 8.91 0.39 7.53
C VAL A 185 8.15 -0.68 8.29
N ASN A 186 6.83 -0.59 8.33
CA ASN A 186 6.02 -1.61 8.97
C ASN A 186 6.15 -2.97 8.28
N ASN A 187 6.16 -3.00 6.94
CA ASN A 187 6.42 -4.23 6.20
C ASN A 187 7.81 -4.83 6.57
N ARG A 188 8.85 -3.98 6.65
CA ARG A 188 10.18 -4.41 7.07
C ARG A 188 10.18 -5.04 8.46
N ILE A 189 9.47 -4.43 9.42
CA ILE A 189 9.33 -4.98 10.78
C ILE A 189 8.67 -6.38 10.72
N HIS A 190 7.58 -6.53 9.96
CA HIS A 190 6.90 -7.81 9.78
C HIS A 190 7.81 -8.89 9.17
N GLU A 191 8.60 -8.55 8.15
CA GLU A 191 9.56 -9.47 7.53
C GLU A 191 10.65 -9.95 8.51
N GLU A 192 11.16 -9.06 9.36
CA GLU A 192 12.11 -9.44 10.41
C GLU A 192 11.49 -10.42 11.42
N HIS A 193 10.24 -10.20 11.83
CA HIS A 193 9.51 -11.11 12.71
C HIS A 193 9.28 -12.48 12.07
N HIS A 194 8.87 -12.52 10.79
CA HIS A 194 8.71 -13.77 10.05
C HIS A 194 10.04 -14.53 9.90
N SER A 195 11.14 -13.81 9.67
CA SER A 195 12.47 -14.42 9.55
C SER A 195 13.00 -14.98 10.88
N ALA A 196 12.76 -14.27 11.99
CA ALA A 196 13.15 -14.70 13.33
C ALA A 196 12.37 -15.95 13.80
N THR A 197 11.05 -15.96 13.58
CA THR A 197 10.18 -17.11 13.93
C THR A 197 10.52 -18.36 13.12
N TRP A 198 10.89 -18.21 11.85
CA TRP A 198 11.35 -19.31 11.01
C TRP A 198 12.72 -19.86 11.44
N SER A 199 13.66 -18.97 11.77
CA SER A 199 15.00 -19.35 12.24
C SER A 199 14.97 -20.11 13.57
N SER A 200 14.03 -19.78 14.47
CA SER A 200 13.88 -20.45 15.77
C SER A 200 13.25 -21.86 15.69
N ARG A 201 12.73 -22.27 14.53
CA ARG A 201 12.10 -23.59 14.31
C ARG A 201 13.05 -24.62 13.66
N ARG A 202 14.32 -24.27 13.44
CA ARG A 202 15.35 -25.18 12.92
C ARG A 202 16.26 -25.71 14.03
#